data_AF-A0A7L1UV21-F1
#
_entry.id   AF-A0A7L1UV21-F1
#
_cell.length_a   1.000
_cell.length_b   1.000
_cell.length_c   1.000
_cell.angle_alpha   90.00
_cell.angle_beta   90.00
_cell.angle_gamma   90.00
#
_symmetry.space_group_name_H-M   'P 1'
#
loop_
_entity.id
_entity.type
_entity.pdbx_description
1 polymer ?
#
loop_
_entity_poly.entity_id
_entity_poly.type
_entity_poly.pdbx_seq_one_letter_code
_entity_poly.pdbx_strand_id
1 'polypeptide(L)' 'RPPRPSAHVLDLLPGGRVGPHVDSVKFCGCTIAGVSLLSPSVLRLQSLRDARDWLELLLEPRSLYILRWVWGSSGEPPG' A
#
# COMPACT_ATOMS: atom_id res chain seq x y z
N ARG A 1 13.85 1.73 -24.02
CA ARG A 1 14.20 1.44 -22.61
C ARG A 1 13.29 0.31 -22.14
N PRO A 2 13.80 -0.84 -21.67
CA PRO A 2 12.96 -1.91 -21.15
C PRO A 2 12.15 -1.40 -19.93
N PRO A 3 10.92 -1.89 -19.71
CA PRO A 3 10.14 -1.53 -18.52
C PRO A 3 10.93 -1.90 -17.27
N ARG A 4 10.91 -1.01 -16.28
CA ARG A 4 11.50 -1.32 -14.97
C ARG A 4 10.67 -2.43 -14.32
N PRO A 5 11.29 -3.36 -13.57
CA PRO A 5 10.53 -4.33 -12.81
C PRO A 5 9.53 -3.57 -11.93
N SER A 6 8.25 -3.93 -12.03
CA SER A 6 7.17 -3.35 -11.22
C SER A 6 7.11 -3.94 -9.81
N ALA A 7 7.95 -4.94 -9.54
CA ALA A 7 8.08 -5.57 -8.24
C ALA A 7 9.21 -4.92 -7.43
N HIS A 8 8.92 -4.65 -6.16
CA HIS A 8 9.91 -4.28 -5.15
C HIS A 8 9.91 -5.35 -4.05
N VAL A 9 11.08 -5.66 -3.50
CA VAL A 9 11.25 -6.59 -2.38
C VAL A 9 11.71 -5.79 -1.17
N LEU A 10 10.98 -5.95 -0.07
CA LEU A 10 11.29 -5.33 1.21
C LEU A 10 11.54 -6.43 2.24
N ASP A 11 12.70 -6.37 2.90
CA ASP A 11 13.02 -7.21 4.05
C ASP A 11 13.02 -6.34 5.31
N LEU A 12 12.30 -6.81 6.34
CA LEU A 12 12.13 -6.11 7.61
C LEU A 12 12.70 -6.98 8.73
N LEU A 13 13.66 -6.41 9.47
CA LEU A 13 14.15 -7.01 10.70
C LEU A 13 13.03 -7.07 11.77
N PRO A 14 13.17 -7.92 12.81
CA PRO A 14 12.27 -7.89 13.95
C PRO A 14 12.15 -6.48 14.55
N GLY A 15 10.92 -5.96 14.62
CA GLY A 15 10.65 -4.59 15.08
C GLY A 15 10.89 -3.50 14.03
N GLY A 16 11.42 -3.83 12.85
CA GLY A 16 11.53 -2.96 11.69
C GLY A 16 10.14 -2.52 11.21
N ARG A 17 10.02 -1.27 10.77
CA ARG A 17 8.74 -0.67 10.35
C ARG A 17 8.96 0.23 9.16
N VAL A 18 7.92 0.30 8.32
CA VAL A 18 7.80 1.33 7.29
C VAL A 18 7.02 2.50 7.87
N GLY A 19 7.54 3.72 7.73
CA GLY A 19 6.84 4.92 8.19
C GLY A 19 5.57 5.21 7.38
N PRO A 20 4.63 6.02 7.92
CA PRO A 20 3.44 6.44 7.18
C PRO A 20 3.84 7.18 5.90
N HIS A 21 3.32 6.74 4.75
CA HIS A 21 3.58 7.38 3.45
C HIS A 21 2.46 7.04 2.46
N VAL A 22 2.45 7.79 1.35
CA VAL A 22 1.66 7.48 0.16
C VAL A 22 2.64 7.25 -1.00
N ASP A 23 2.45 6.15 -1.72
CA ASP A 23 3.22 5.83 -2.92
C ASP A 23 3.13 6.95 -3.96
N SER A 24 4.21 7.13 -4.72
CA SER A 24 4.28 8.23 -5.68
C SER A 24 3.30 8.04 -6.84
N VAL A 25 2.38 8.99 -7.03
CA VAL A 25 1.45 9.03 -8.18
C VAL A 25 2.15 9.10 -9.55
N LYS A 26 3.43 9.51 -9.57
CA LYS A 26 4.23 9.58 -10.81
C LYS A 26 4.82 8.22 -11.20
N PHE A 27 4.96 7.31 -10.25
CA PHE A 27 5.69 6.05 -10.41
C PHE A 27 4.85 4.81 -10.09
N CYS A 28 3.77 4.96 -9.33
CA CYS A 28 2.80 3.91 -9.00
C CYS A 28 1.47 4.19 -9.72
N GLY A 29 0.83 3.15 -10.24
CA GLY A 29 -0.50 3.23 -10.83
C GLY A 29 -1.62 3.32 -9.78
N CYS A 30 -2.86 3.08 -10.19
CA CYS A 30 -4.02 3.12 -9.28
C CYS A 30 -4.16 1.86 -8.38
N THR A 31 -3.28 0.87 -8.53
CA THR A 31 -3.33 -0.39 -7.78
C THR A 31 -1.94 -0.76 -7.27
N ILE A 32 -1.87 -1.08 -5.99
CA ILE A 32 -0.70 -1.65 -5.31
C ILE A 32 -1.13 -3.02 -4.78
N ALA A 33 -0.33 -4.04 -5.07
CA ALA A 33 -0.52 -5.38 -4.57
C ALA A 33 0.74 -5.82 -3.83
N GLY A 34 0.59 -6.30 -2.60
CA GLY A 34 1.70 -6.76 -1.78
C GLY A 34 1.47 -8.18 -1.27
N VAL A 35 2.49 -9.02 -1.38
CA VAL A 35 2.51 -10.37 -0.82
C VAL A 35 3.30 -10.35 0.47
N SER A 36 2.70 -10.83 1.56
CA SER A 36 3.35 -10.89 2.87
C SER A 36 3.96 -12.26 3.07
N LEU A 37 5.19 -12.30 3.57
CA LEU A 37 5.98 -13.53 3.76
C LEU A 37 6.55 -13.58 5.17
N LEU A 38 7.06 -14.75 5.55
CA LEU A 38 7.82 -15.03 6.78
C LEU A 38 7.04 -14.82 8.10
N SER A 39 6.76 -13.58 8.50
CA SER A 39 6.15 -13.22 9.79
C SER A 39 4.94 -12.30 9.62
N PRO A 40 3.92 -12.40 10.49
CA PRO A 40 2.75 -11.52 10.41
C PRO A 40 3.12 -10.06 10.68
N SER A 41 2.38 -9.15 10.07
CA SER A 41 2.53 -7.70 10.29
C SER A 41 1.16 -7.01 10.22
N VAL A 42 1.11 -5.74 10.63
CA VAL A 42 -0.10 -4.91 10.53
C VAL A 42 0.17 -3.76 9.58
N LEU A 43 -0.64 -3.65 8.53
CA LEU A 43 -0.68 -2.49 7.66
C LEU A 43 -1.77 -1.55 8.16
N ARG A 44 -1.36 -0.36 8.63
CA ARG A 44 -2.29 0.69 9.05
C ARG A 44 -2.46 1.69 7.92
N LEU A 45 -3.70 1.93 7.52
CA LEU A 45 -4.06 2.98 6.57
C LEU A 45 -4.78 4.09 7.33
N GLN A 46 -4.45 5.34 7.04
CA GLN A 46 -5.08 6.51 7.64
C GLN A 46 -5.37 7.53 6.55
N SER A 47 -6.56 8.11 6.58
CA SER A 47 -6.94 9.18 5.66
C SER A 47 -6.11 10.43 5.91
N LEU A 48 -5.65 11.07 4.82
CA LEU A 48 -4.96 12.36 4.89
C LEU A 48 -5.93 13.53 5.18
N ARG A 49 -7.25 13.30 5.08
CA ARG A 49 -8.28 14.32 5.27
C ARG A 49 -8.86 14.30 6.69
N ASP A 50 -9.06 13.10 7.24
CA ASP A 50 -9.56 12.91 8.60
C ASP A 50 -8.76 11.82 9.31
N ALA A 51 -7.98 12.22 10.33
CA ALA A 51 -7.16 11.29 11.10
C ALA A 51 -7.96 10.23 11.87
N ARG A 52 -9.27 10.44 12.07
CA ARG A 52 -10.17 9.47 12.71
C ARG A 52 -10.59 8.35 11.75
N ASP A 53 -10.47 8.57 10.44
CA ASP A 53 -10.72 7.57 9.42
C ASP A 53 -9.44 6.76 9.17
N TRP A 54 -9.38 5.59 9.79
CA TRP A 54 -8.26 4.67 9.71
C TRP A 54 -8.74 3.22 9.76
N LEU A 55 -7.92 2.33 9.23
CA LEU A 55 -8.13 0.89 9.33
C LEU A 55 -6.79 0.16 9.50
N GLU A 56 -6.86 -1.04 10.04
CA GLU A 56 -5.73 -1.95 10.17
C GLU A 56 -6.03 -3.27 9.45
N LEU A 57 -5.05 -3.76 8.71
CA LEU A 57 -5.08 -5.05 8.04
C LEU A 57 -4.03 -5.94 8.69
N LEU A 58 -4.47 -7.08 9.22
CA LEU A 58 -3.55 -8.15 9.61
C LEU A 58 -3.06 -8.85 8.36
N LEU A 59 -1.75 -8.79 8.14
CA LEU A 59 -1.07 -9.41 7.01
C LEU A 59 -0.35 -10.65 7.50
N GLU A 60 -1.00 -11.81 7.43
CA GLU A 60 -0.38 -13.08 7.77
C GLU A 60 0.62 -13.53 6.68
N PRO A 61 1.62 -14.37 7.01
CA PRO A 61 2.49 -14.96 6.00
C PRO A 61 1.68 -15.72 4.94
N ARG A 62 2.03 -15.51 3.66
CA ARG A 62 1.35 -16.03 2.46
C ARG A 62 0.00 -15.34 2.16
N SER A 63 -0.25 -14.15 2.69
CA SER A 63 -1.39 -13.31 2.31
C SER A 63 -1.05 -12.37 1.14
N LEU A 64 -2.09 -11.97 0.40
CA LEU A 64 -2.05 -10.93 -0.63
C LEU A 64 -2.97 -9.80 -0.20
N TYR A 65 -2.45 -8.58 -0.12
CA TYR A 65 -3.28 -7.39 0.01
C TYR A 65 -3.30 -6.60 -1.30
N ILE A 66 -4.44 -5.96 -1.58
CA ILE A 66 -4.62 -5.11 -2.76
C ILE A 66 -5.18 -3.77 -2.28
N LEU A 67 -4.41 -2.71 -2.48
CA LEU A 67 -4.87 -1.34 -2.34
C LEU A 67 -5.18 -0.82 -3.73
N ARG A 68 -6.43 -0.47 -3.98
CA ARG A 68 -6.86 0.08 -5.25
C ARG A 68 -7.61 1.38 -5.03
N TRP A 69 -7.16 2.41 -5.72
CA TRP A 69 -7.93 3.63 -5.84
C TRP A 69 -9.18 3.34 -6.68
N VAL A 70 -10.35 3.52 -6.09
CA VAL A 70 -11.62 3.53 -6.80
C VAL A 70 -12.02 4.95 -7.09
N TRP A 71 -12.44 5.16 -8.32
CA TRP A 71 -13.04 6.42 -8.71
C TRP A 71 -14.38 6.59 -7.99
N GLY A 72 -14.61 7.74 -7.36
CA GLY A 72 -15.95 8.13 -6.98
C GLY A 72 -16.83 8.25 -8.23
N SER A 73 -18.14 8.14 -8.08
CA SER A 73 -19.15 8.21 -9.15
C SER A 73 -19.14 9.49 -10.03
N SER A 74 -18.15 10.37 -9.85
CA SER A 74 -18.08 11.73 -10.39
C SER A 74 -17.08 11.95 -11.52
N GLY A 75 -16.43 10.92 -12.08
CA GLY A 75 -15.74 11.12 -13.38
C GLY A 75 -14.40 11.88 -13.35
N GLU A 76 -13.92 12.42 -12.21
CA GLU A 76 -12.75 13.33 -12.17
C GLU A 76 -11.56 12.90 -11.25
N PRO A 77 -10.30 13.07 -11.70
CA PRO A 77 -9.11 12.73 -10.91
C PRO A 77 -8.87 13.73 -9.77
N PRO A 78 -8.27 13.28 -8.66
CA PRO A 78 -7.72 14.22 -7.69
C PRO A 78 -6.57 14.99 -8.37
N GLY A 79 -6.73 16.31 -8.47
CA GLY A 79 -5.68 17.23 -8.92
C GLY A 79 -4.50 17.34 -7.97
#